data_AF-A0A3D3MW30-F1
#
_entry.id   AF-A0A3D3MW30-F1
#
_cell.length_a   1.000
_cell.length_b   1.000
_cell.length_c   1.000
_cell.angle_alpha   90.00
_cell.angle_beta   90.00
_cell.angle_gamma   90.00
#
_symmetry.space_group_name_H-M   'P 1'
#
loop_
_entity.id
_entity.type
_entity.pdbx_description
1 polymer ?
#
loop_
_entity_poly.entity_id
_entity_poly.type
_entity_poly.pdbx_seq_one_letter_code
_entity_poly.pdbx_strand_id
1 'polypeptide(L)'
;MLIKSDELFIFIFVSLKMVALYGNYLIIFSKLISLFNSITNSIGASVGNLVAEGHRPHIINVFWQITALHHFVAATLCYSLYNFTEPFIYHWLGSSYIMDHNILILLVIFIYITNSRNSVDNFNYAYGLYADVWSAWAELIINISITIICGLKWGIIGILLGKITSLLLIVVIWKPCYLYHSGFKEPIFNYWKSVTRNYIVSLIAIIIPTCLTRLLPIDPYQNIGTWDLYALLGMAIYFVISIPSYCICVKGTKDCLHRFIHK
;
A
#
# COMPACT_ATOMS: atom_id res chain seq x y z
N MET A 1 -13.74 -6.91 7.39
CA MET A 1 -13.81 -7.27 8.83
C MET A 1 -12.84 -6.46 9.67
N LEU A 2 -11.53 -6.44 9.36
CA LEU A 2 -10.52 -5.77 10.21
C LEU A 2 -10.77 -4.27 10.49
N ILE A 3 -11.27 -3.49 9.52
CA ILE A 3 -11.54 -2.05 9.72
C ILE A 3 -12.59 -1.80 10.82
N LYS A 4 -13.65 -2.61 10.86
CA LYS A 4 -14.70 -2.51 11.89
C LYS A 4 -14.21 -2.97 13.25
N SER A 5 -13.31 -3.94 13.28
CA SER A 5 -12.65 -4.39 14.50
C SER A 5 -11.74 -3.31 15.08
N ASP A 6 -11.03 -2.55 14.24
CA ASP A 6 -10.19 -1.43 14.68
C ASP A 6 -11.00 -0.35 15.39
N GLU A 7 -12.14 0.07 14.84
CA GLU A 7 -13.04 1.06 15.45
C GLU A 7 -13.53 0.62 16.84
N LEU A 8 -13.87 -0.67 16.99
CA LEU A 8 -14.28 -1.25 18.27
C LEU A 8 -13.12 -1.25 19.28
N PHE A 9 -11.92 -1.68 18.88
CA PHE A 9 -10.77 -1.69 19.78
C PHE A 9 -10.32 -0.28 20.16
N ILE A 10 -10.38 0.69 19.24
CA ILE A 10 -10.10 2.11 19.54
C ILE A 10 -11.13 2.66 20.52
N PHE A 11 -12.41 2.32 20.35
CA PHE A 11 -13.46 2.72 21.28
C PHE A 11 -13.20 2.17 22.70
N ILE A 12 -12.87 0.89 22.80
CA ILE A 12 -12.67 0.18 24.08
C ILE A 12 -11.38 0.64 24.78
N PHE A 13 -10.27 0.80 24.05
CA PHE A 13 -8.96 1.05 24.64
C PHE A 13 -8.55 2.52 24.70
N VAL A 14 -9.21 3.39 23.93
CA VAL A 14 -8.79 4.80 23.80
C VAL A 14 -9.93 5.76 24.11
N SER A 15 -10.83 6.02 23.16
CA SER A 15 -12.02 6.86 23.36
C SER A 15 -12.87 6.96 22.10
N LEU A 16 -14.15 7.31 22.26
CA LEU A 16 -15.04 7.65 21.14
C LEU A 16 -14.51 8.81 20.29
N LYS A 17 -13.86 9.82 20.92
CA LYS A 17 -13.25 10.95 20.20
C LYS A 17 -12.18 10.45 19.22
N MET A 18 -11.30 9.54 19.65
CA MET A 18 -10.27 8.98 18.79
C MET A 18 -10.83 8.12 17.65
N VAL A 19 -11.96 7.44 17.86
CA VAL A 19 -12.66 6.74 16.76
C VAL A 19 -13.10 7.73 15.69
N ALA A 20 -13.69 8.87 16.08
CA ALA A 20 -14.12 9.89 15.13
C ALA A 20 -12.93 10.48 14.34
N LEU A 21 -11.82 10.78 15.01
CA LEU A 21 -10.59 11.27 14.37
C LEU A 21 -10.04 10.25 13.36
N TYR A 22 -9.94 8.99 13.76
CA TYR A 22 -9.50 7.90 12.91
C TYR A 22 -10.42 7.72 11.68
N GLY A 23 -11.74 7.82 11.90
CA GLY A 23 -12.75 7.77 10.84
C GLY A 23 -12.53 8.83 9.76
N ASN A 24 -12.16 10.06 10.12
CA ASN A 24 -11.90 11.13 9.16
C ASN A 24 -10.72 10.80 8.22
N TYR A 25 -9.63 10.24 8.77
CA TYR A 25 -8.50 9.79 7.95
C TYR A 25 -8.92 8.63 7.03
N LEU A 26 -9.68 7.65 7.56
CA LEU A 26 -10.17 6.52 6.76
C LEU A 26 -11.08 6.95 5.60
N ILE A 27 -11.89 8.00 5.76
CA ILE A 27 -12.72 8.54 4.67
C ILE A 27 -11.82 8.99 3.53
N ILE A 28 -10.83 9.84 3.79
CA ILE A 28 -9.88 10.36 2.78
C ILE A 28 -9.15 9.19 2.10
N PHE A 29 -8.67 8.25 2.91
CA PHE A 29 -7.90 7.10 2.46
C PHE A 29 -8.73 6.22 1.54
N SER A 30 -9.98 5.92 1.91
CA SER A 30 -10.88 5.08 1.12
C SER A 30 -11.20 5.68 -0.25
N LYS A 31 -11.36 7.01 -0.34
CA LYS A 31 -11.64 7.71 -1.59
C LYS A 31 -10.45 7.66 -2.52
N LEU A 32 -9.24 7.92 -2.02
CA LEU A 32 -8.02 7.84 -2.81
C LEU A 32 -7.75 6.39 -3.26
N ILE A 33 -7.84 5.41 -2.36
CA ILE A 33 -7.71 3.99 -2.73
C ILE A 33 -8.69 3.62 -3.85
N SER A 34 -9.96 4.06 -3.76
CA SER A 34 -10.98 3.76 -4.78
C SER A 34 -10.65 4.36 -6.15
N LEU A 35 -10.10 5.59 -6.17
CA LEU A 35 -9.64 6.24 -7.38
C LEU A 35 -8.53 5.42 -8.06
N PHE A 36 -7.54 4.97 -7.29
CA PHE A 36 -6.44 4.16 -7.82
C PHE A 36 -6.87 2.74 -8.22
N ASN A 37 -7.75 2.10 -7.46
CA ASN A 37 -8.28 0.77 -7.79
C ASN A 37 -9.05 0.77 -9.12
N SER A 38 -9.69 1.89 -9.48
CA SER A 38 -10.36 2.03 -10.77
C SER A 38 -9.41 1.83 -11.97
N ILE A 39 -8.11 2.10 -11.79
CA ILE A 39 -7.08 1.90 -12.81
C ILE A 39 -6.65 0.42 -12.90
N THR A 40 -6.70 -0.32 -11.78
CA THR A 40 -6.18 -1.69 -11.68
C THR A 40 -7.24 -2.78 -11.78
N ASN A 41 -8.54 -2.44 -11.77
CA ASN A 41 -9.65 -3.40 -11.80
C ASN A 41 -9.65 -4.31 -13.05
N SER A 42 -9.16 -3.84 -14.20
CA SER A 42 -9.08 -4.64 -15.44
C SER A 42 -7.99 -5.72 -15.42
N ILE A 43 -7.06 -5.65 -14.47
CA ILE A 43 -5.92 -6.56 -14.39
C ILE A 43 -6.38 -7.97 -14.01
N GLY A 44 -7.34 -8.12 -13.09
CA GLY A 44 -7.77 -9.43 -12.59
C GLY A 44 -8.27 -10.36 -13.71
N ALA A 45 -9.18 -9.87 -14.57
CA ALA A 45 -9.68 -10.63 -15.71
C ALA A 45 -8.57 -10.99 -16.72
N SER A 46 -7.66 -10.05 -16.96
CA SER A 46 -6.52 -10.24 -17.87
C SER A 46 -5.56 -11.33 -17.36
N VAL A 47 -5.31 -11.37 -16.04
CA VAL A 47 -4.49 -12.42 -15.40
C VAL A 47 -5.14 -13.78 -15.50
N GLY A 48 -6.48 -13.88 -15.33
CA GLY A 48 -7.20 -15.14 -15.48
C GLY A 48 -7.05 -15.75 -16.87
N ASN A 49 -7.26 -14.95 -17.92
CA ASN A 49 -7.06 -15.39 -19.30
C ASN A 49 -5.62 -15.82 -19.57
N LEU A 50 -4.65 -15.03 -19.10
CA LEU A 50 -3.23 -15.31 -19.25
C LEU A 50 -2.80 -16.64 -18.59
N VAL A 51 -3.34 -16.94 -17.41
CA VAL A 51 -3.05 -18.21 -16.73
C VAL A 51 -3.66 -19.39 -17.50
N ALA A 52 -4.85 -19.21 -18.10
CA ALA A 52 -5.49 -20.23 -18.94
C ALA A 52 -4.73 -20.49 -20.27
N GLU A 53 -4.04 -19.49 -20.82
CA GLU A 53 -3.14 -19.67 -21.99
C GLU A 53 -1.96 -20.62 -21.72
N GLY A 54 -1.55 -20.79 -20.45
CA GLY A 54 -0.57 -21.79 -20.02
C GLY A 54 0.89 -21.51 -20.39
N HIS A 55 1.20 -20.40 -21.08
CA HIS A 55 2.57 -20.08 -21.48
C HIS A 55 3.41 -19.51 -20.32
N ARG A 56 4.02 -20.39 -19.52
CA ARG A 56 4.70 -20.07 -18.24
C ARG A 56 5.72 -18.91 -18.28
N PRO A 57 6.66 -18.81 -19.25
CA PRO A 57 7.56 -17.66 -19.33
C PRO A 57 6.83 -16.32 -19.52
N HIS A 58 5.73 -16.33 -20.28
CA HIS A 58 4.90 -15.16 -20.50
C HIS A 58 4.15 -14.77 -19.23
N ILE A 59 3.57 -15.75 -18.52
CA ILE A 59 2.89 -15.57 -17.23
C ILE A 59 3.82 -14.88 -16.21
N ILE A 60 5.06 -15.38 -16.06
CA ILE A 60 6.03 -14.84 -15.09
C ILE A 60 6.42 -13.39 -15.47
N ASN A 61 6.59 -13.09 -16.76
CA ASN A 61 6.89 -11.73 -17.20
C ASN A 61 5.76 -10.75 -16.83
N VAL A 62 4.52 -11.12 -17.15
CA VAL A 62 3.35 -10.27 -16.83
C VAL A 62 3.15 -10.14 -15.31
N PHE A 63 3.41 -11.20 -14.53
CA PHE A 63 3.44 -11.12 -13.07
C PHE A 63 4.36 -10.00 -12.56
N TRP A 64 5.57 -9.90 -13.13
CA TRP A 64 6.52 -8.85 -12.74
C TRP A 64 6.07 -7.46 -13.18
N GLN A 65 5.42 -7.33 -14.35
CA GLN A 65 4.85 -6.06 -14.82
C GLN A 65 3.73 -5.58 -13.91
N ILE A 66 2.79 -6.46 -13.56
CA ILE A 66 1.67 -6.14 -12.66
C ILE A 66 2.19 -5.83 -11.25
N THR A 67 3.16 -6.60 -10.75
CA THR A 67 3.76 -6.35 -9.44
C THR A 67 4.44 -4.99 -9.37
N ALA A 68 5.17 -4.60 -10.44
CA ALA A 68 5.79 -3.27 -10.54
C ALA A 68 4.73 -2.16 -10.53
N LEU A 69 3.65 -2.31 -11.31
CA LEU A 69 2.55 -1.37 -11.36
C LEU A 69 1.88 -1.20 -9.99
N HIS A 70 1.61 -2.29 -9.28
CA HIS A 70 1.00 -2.23 -7.95
C HIS A 70 1.90 -1.54 -6.93
N HIS A 71 3.22 -1.77 -6.98
CA HIS A 71 4.16 -1.05 -6.12
C HIS A 71 4.20 0.45 -6.43
N PHE A 72 4.18 0.83 -7.71
CA PHE A 72 4.16 2.22 -8.14
C PHE A 72 2.88 2.94 -7.70
N VAL A 73 1.72 2.31 -7.91
CA VAL A 73 0.41 2.84 -7.48
C VAL A 73 0.36 2.96 -5.95
N ALA A 74 0.80 1.94 -5.22
CA ALA A 74 0.85 1.98 -3.76
C ALA A 74 1.79 3.09 -3.25
N ALA A 75 2.95 3.29 -3.87
CA ALA A 75 3.86 4.36 -3.51
C ALA A 75 3.27 5.75 -3.79
N THR A 76 2.57 5.92 -4.92
CA THR A 76 1.91 7.18 -5.30
C THR A 76 0.82 7.55 -4.30
N LEU A 77 0.00 6.56 -3.92
CA LEU A 77 -1.02 6.70 -2.90
C LEU A 77 -0.39 7.09 -1.55
N CYS A 78 0.64 6.37 -1.11
CA CYS A 78 1.28 6.63 0.19
C CYS A 78 1.97 8.00 0.25
N TYR A 79 2.63 8.43 -0.82
CA TYR A 79 3.20 9.77 -0.91
C TYR A 79 2.13 10.85 -0.76
N SER A 80 1.01 10.70 -1.47
CA SER A 80 -0.12 11.63 -1.43
C SER A 80 -0.74 11.70 -0.03
N LEU A 81 -1.00 10.52 0.57
CA LEU A 81 -1.60 10.43 1.90
C LEU A 81 -0.68 11.00 2.98
N TYR A 82 0.61 10.73 2.91
CA TYR A 82 1.56 11.21 3.92
C TYR A 82 1.70 12.73 3.90
N ASN A 83 1.84 13.35 2.72
CA ASN A 83 2.16 14.77 2.61
C ASN A 83 0.93 15.68 2.67
N PHE A 84 -0.24 15.22 2.22
CA PHE A 84 -1.38 16.12 1.98
C PHE A 84 -2.55 15.92 2.94
N THR A 85 -2.64 14.78 3.64
CA THR A 85 -3.79 14.46 4.51
C THR A 85 -3.90 15.40 5.72
N GLU A 86 -2.81 15.61 6.47
CA GLU A 86 -2.83 16.46 7.67
C GLU A 86 -3.20 17.92 7.33
N PRO A 87 -2.55 18.58 6.35
CA PRO A 87 -2.97 19.90 5.89
C PRO A 87 -4.41 19.95 5.38
N PHE A 88 -4.88 18.91 4.68
CA PHE A 88 -6.27 18.85 4.22
C PHE A 88 -7.26 18.79 5.39
N ILE A 89 -6.99 17.95 6.39
CA ILE A 89 -7.82 17.85 7.59
C ILE A 89 -7.81 19.16 8.38
N TYR A 90 -6.68 19.85 8.44
CA TYR A 90 -6.59 21.18 9.05
C TYR A 90 -7.59 22.15 8.43
N HIS A 91 -7.62 22.25 7.10
CA HIS A 91 -8.55 23.15 6.40
C HIS A 91 -10.00 22.68 6.45
N TRP A 92 -10.24 21.37 6.44
CA TRP A 92 -11.58 20.82 6.41
C TRP A 92 -12.28 20.85 7.78
N LEU A 93 -11.59 20.41 8.83
CA LEU A 93 -12.17 20.19 10.17
C LEU A 93 -11.49 21.00 11.26
N GLY A 94 -10.31 21.56 11.01
CA GLY A 94 -9.52 22.32 11.98
C GLY A 94 -8.42 21.50 12.66
N SER A 95 -7.51 22.20 13.34
CA SER A 95 -6.32 21.63 13.97
C SER A 95 -6.61 20.60 15.06
N SER A 96 -7.75 20.71 15.76
CA SER A 96 -8.14 19.76 16.82
C SER A 96 -8.45 18.35 16.32
N TYR A 97 -8.56 18.17 15.00
CA TYR A 97 -8.84 16.88 14.37
C TYR A 97 -7.60 16.18 13.81
N ILE A 98 -6.42 16.81 13.93
CA ILE A 98 -5.15 16.20 13.55
C ILE A 98 -4.73 15.19 14.63
N MET A 99 -4.47 13.96 14.21
CA MET A 99 -3.95 12.91 15.10
C MET A 99 -2.43 13.02 15.26
N ASP A 100 -1.87 12.27 16.23
CA ASP A 100 -0.42 12.09 16.31
C ASP A 100 0.13 11.61 14.97
N HIS A 101 1.15 12.30 14.47
CA HIS A 101 1.82 12.01 13.20
C HIS A 101 2.32 10.56 13.11
N ASN A 102 2.67 9.93 14.24
CA ASN A 102 3.06 8.52 14.29
C ASN A 102 1.92 7.59 13.81
N ILE A 103 0.68 7.95 14.10
CA ILE A 103 -0.51 7.19 13.67
C ILE A 103 -0.65 7.27 12.16
N LEU A 104 -0.46 8.46 11.57
CA LEU A 104 -0.46 8.65 10.13
C LEU A 104 0.62 7.78 9.45
N ILE A 105 1.84 7.77 9.99
CA ILE A 105 2.93 6.94 9.45
C ILE A 105 2.54 5.46 9.43
N LEU A 106 2.03 4.92 10.54
CA LEU A 106 1.62 3.52 10.63
C LEU A 106 0.47 3.20 9.66
N LEU A 107 -0.49 4.10 9.55
CA LEU A 107 -1.60 4.00 8.60
C LEU A 107 -1.12 3.97 7.14
N VAL A 108 -0.17 4.84 6.77
CA VAL A 108 0.43 4.88 5.44
C VAL A 108 1.23 3.61 5.16
N ILE A 109 1.98 3.08 6.12
CA ILE A 109 2.69 1.79 6.00
C ILE A 109 1.69 0.64 5.77
N PHE A 110 0.61 0.61 6.56
CA PHE A 110 -0.45 -0.39 6.41
C PHE A 110 -1.06 -0.35 5.00
N ILE A 111 -1.37 0.85 4.48
CA ILE A 111 -1.89 1.03 3.12
C ILE A 111 -0.89 0.59 2.07
N TYR A 112 0.37 0.95 2.23
CA TYR A 112 1.42 0.57 1.30
C TYR A 112 1.50 -0.96 1.18
N ILE A 113 1.58 -1.64 2.33
CA ILE A 113 1.68 -3.09 2.41
C ILE A 113 0.47 -3.72 1.73
N THR A 114 -0.75 -3.30 2.08
CA THR A 114 -1.98 -3.88 1.53
C THR A 114 -2.13 -3.71 0.03
N ASN A 115 -1.77 -2.55 -0.53
CA ASN A 115 -1.94 -2.30 -1.97
C ASN A 115 -0.79 -2.87 -2.83
N SER A 116 0.45 -2.89 -2.31
CA SER A 116 1.62 -3.37 -3.06
C SER A 116 1.57 -4.87 -3.38
N ARG A 117 0.87 -5.68 -2.58
CA ARG A 117 0.79 -7.14 -2.77
C ARG A 117 -0.37 -7.64 -3.62
N ASN A 118 -1.27 -6.77 -4.07
CA ASN A 118 -2.49 -7.19 -4.79
C ASN A 118 -2.17 -8.05 -6.04
N SER A 119 -0.94 -7.99 -6.56
CA SER A 119 -0.51 -8.83 -7.69
C SER A 119 -0.43 -10.31 -7.28
N VAL A 120 0.04 -10.61 -6.08
CA VAL A 120 0.11 -11.99 -5.56
C VAL A 120 -1.28 -12.56 -5.38
N ASP A 121 -2.21 -11.77 -4.84
CA ASP A 121 -3.61 -12.17 -4.67
C ASP A 121 -4.27 -12.42 -6.03
N ASN A 122 -4.08 -11.53 -7.02
CA ASN A 122 -4.62 -11.71 -8.37
C ASN A 122 -4.18 -13.05 -9.00
N PHE A 123 -2.92 -13.43 -8.83
CA PHE A 123 -2.40 -14.69 -9.38
C PHE A 123 -2.85 -15.89 -8.56
N ASN A 124 -2.91 -15.81 -7.22
CA ASN A 124 -3.49 -16.88 -6.40
C ASN A 124 -4.93 -17.20 -6.83
N TYR A 125 -5.74 -16.16 -7.07
CA TYR A 125 -7.11 -16.32 -7.55
C TYR A 125 -7.17 -16.93 -8.96
N ALA A 126 -6.31 -16.48 -9.88
CA ALA A 126 -6.27 -17.01 -11.24
C ALA A 126 -5.83 -18.49 -11.30
N TYR A 127 -4.95 -18.93 -10.38
CA TYR A 127 -4.56 -20.33 -10.24
C TYR A 127 -5.57 -21.18 -9.44
N GLY A 128 -6.64 -20.59 -8.92
CA GLY A 128 -7.63 -21.30 -8.11
C GLY A 128 -7.11 -21.74 -6.73
N LEU A 129 -6.10 -21.05 -6.20
CA LEU A 129 -5.44 -21.39 -4.94
C LEU A 129 -6.25 -20.86 -3.75
N TYR A 130 -7.38 -21.53 -3.45
CA TYR A 130 -8.30 -21.17 -2.35
C TYR A 130 -8.15 -22.04 -1.10
N ALA A 131 -7.25 -23.03 -1.11
CA ALA A 131 -7.15 -24.02 -0.03
C ALA A 131 -6.48 -23.47 1.25
N ASP A 132 -5.90 -22.26 1.21
CA ASP A 132 -5.21 -21.62 2.33
C ASP A 132 -6.15 -20.83 3.27
N VAL A 133 -7.40 -21.29 3.45
CA VAL A 133 -8.41 -20.65 4.32
C VAL A 133 -7.90 -20.43 5.76
N TRP A 134 -7.02 -21.31 6.25
CA TRP A 134 -6.40 -21.20 7.56
C TRP A 134 -5.54 -19.93 7.70
N SER A 135 -4.98 -19.41 6.61
CA SER A 135 -4.12 -18.22 6.64
C SER A 135 -4.88 -16.99 7.13
N ALA A 136 -6.16 -16.85 6.76
CA ALA A 136 -7.03 -15.78 7.23
C ALA A 136 -7.31 -15.88 8.74
N TRP A 137 -7.52 -17.09 9.26
CA TRP A 137 -7.66 -17.32 10.70
C TRP A 137 -6.36 -17.02 11.46
N ALA A 138 -5.22 -17.45 10.92
CA ALA A 138 -3.92 -17.15 11.51
C ALA A 138 -3.65 -15.64 11.55
N GLU A 139 -3.96 -14.91 10.46
CA GLU A 139 -3.83 -13.46 10.40
C GLU A 139 -4.68 -12.78 11.49
N LEU A 140 -5.94 -13.20 11.62
CA LEU A 140 -6.86 -12.67 12.63
C LEU A 140 -6.37 -12.94 14.05
N ILE A 141 -5.93 -14.17 14.34
CA ILE A 141 -5.45 -14.55 15.68
C ILE A 141 -4.20 -13.76 16.05
N ILE A 142 -3.23 -13.66 15.14
CA ILE A 142 -2.00 -12.88 15.35
C ILE A 142 -2.34 -11.41 15.58
N ASN A 143 -3.23 -10.85 14.75
CA ASN A 143 -3.67 -9.47 14.87
C ASN A 143 -4.26 -9.21 16.26
N ILE A 144 -5.30 -9.96 16.65
CA ILE A 144 -6.02 -9.77 17.92
C ILE A 144 -5.06 -9.94 19.10
N SER A 145 -4.20 -10.97 19.06
CA SER A 145 -3.25 -11.24 20.16
C SER A 145 -2.30 -10.06 20.38
N ILE A 146 -1.69 -9.54 19.32
CA ILE A 146 -0.77 -8.40 19.40
C ILE A 146 -1.54 -7.12 19.76
N THR A 147 -2.71 -6.91 19.15
CA THR A 147 -3.57 -5.75 19.40
C THR A 147 -4.01 -5.68 20.87
N ILE A 148 -4.33 -6.80 21.53
CA ILE A 148 -4.65 -6.82 22.95
C ILE A 148 -3.41 -6.48 23.80
N ILE A 149 -2.27 -7.11 23.52
CA ILE A 149 -1.04 -6.92 24.30
C ILE A 149 -0.50 -5.48 24.17
N CYS A 150 -0.42 -4.98 22.94
CA CYS A 150 0.16 -3.67 22.63
C CYS A 150 -0.87 -2.55 22.74
N GLY A 151 -2.13 -2.79 22.42
CA GLY A 151 -3.21 -1.79 22.49
C GLY A 151 -3.49 -1.31 23.89
N LEU A 152 -3.40 -2.19 24.91
CA LEU A 152 -3.52 -1.81 26.31
C LEU A 152 -2.40 -0.86 26.78
N LYS A 153 -1.20 -0.94 26.17
CA LYS A 153 -0.04 -0.12 26.57
C LYS A 153 0.14 1.14 25.73
N TRP A 154 -0.17 1.06 24.43
CA TRP A 154 0.15 2.08 23.44
C TRP A 154 -1.08 2.60 22.67
N GLY A 155 -2.29 2.22 23.10
CA GLY A 155 -3.54 2.64 22.47
C GLY A 155 -3.57 2.28 20.98
N ILE A 156 -3.96 3.24 20.14
CA ILE A 156 -4.13 3.07 18.70
C ILE A 156 -2.84 2.66 17.97
N ILE A 157 -1.67 3.11 18.44
CA ILE A 157 -0.38 2.69 17.90
C ILE A 157 -0.22 1.16 18.05
N GLY A 158 -0.59 0.62 19.22
CA GLY A 158 -0.56 -0.82 19.46
C GLY A 158 -1.52 -1.61 18.57
N ILE A 159 -2.72 -1.07 18.31
CA ILE A 159 -3.72 -1.67 17.41
C ILE A 159 -3.16 -1.73 15.97
N LEU A 160 -2.59 -0.62 15.48
CA LEU A 160 -2.01 -0.56 14.14
C LEU A 160 -0.78 -1.47 13.99
N LEU A 161 0.04 -1.61 15.04
CA LEU A 161 1.18 -2.53 15.04
C LEU A 161 0.73 -4.00 14.94
N GLY A 162 -0.33 -4.40 15.65
CA GLY A 162 -0.91 -5.73 15.52
C GLY A 162 -1.37 -6.02 14.08
N LYS A 163 -1.95 -5.00 13.43
CA LYS A 163 -2.37 -5.07 12.03
C LYS A 163 -1.22 -5.18 11.05
N ILE A 164 -0.19 -4.37 11.19
CA ILE A 164 0.98 -4.41 10.32
C ILE A 164 1.72 -5.74 10.49
N THR A 165 1.90 -6.21 11.73
CA THR A 165 2.65 -7.44 12.03
C THR A 165 1.94 -8.68 11.47
N SER A 166 0.62 -8.79 11.67
CA SER A 166 -0.17 -9.89 11.09
C SER A 166 -0.11 -9.90 9.56
N LEU A 167 -0.22 -8.73 8.92
CA LEU A 167 -0.09 -8.61 7.47
C LEU A 167 1.30 -8.97 6.96
N LEU A 168 2.37 -8.61 7.66
CA LEU A 168 3.73 -8.96 7.28
C LEU A 168 3.91 -10.49 7.29
N LEU A 169 3.49 -11.15 8.36
CA LEU A 169 3.65 -12.59 8.52
C LEU A 169 2.81 -13.39 7.52
N ILE A 170 1.53 -13.07 7.38
CA ILE A 170 0.64 -13.88 6.54
C ILE A 170 0.70 -13.39 5.10
N VAL A 171 0.47 -12.12 4.88
CA VAL A 171 0.19 -11.66 3.52
C VAL A 171 1.47 -11.25 2.77
N VAL A 172 2.52 -10.75 3.45
CA VAL A 172 3.82 -10.51 2.78
C VAL A 172 4.61 -11.81 2.66
N ILE A 173 4.62 -12.67 3.68
CA ILE A 173 5.47 -13.88 3.68
C ILE A 173 4.72 -15.13 3.19
N TRP A 174 3.62 -15.51 3.84
CA TRP A 174 2.96 -16.78 3.53
C TRP A 174 2.35 -16.83 2.12
N LYS A 175 1.57 -15.82 1.72
CA LYS A 175 0.85 -15.85 0.43
C LYS A 175 1.76 -15.97 -0.81
N PRO A 176 2.89 -15.25 -0.92
CA PRO A 176 3.79 -15.45 -2.04
C PRO A 176 4.47 -16.82 -2.02
N CYS A 177 4.81 -17.34 -0.82
CA CYS A 177 5.33 -18.70 -0.69
C CYS A 177 4.34 -19.73 -1.23
N TYR A 178 3.05 -19.56 -0.92
CA TYR A 178 1.98 -20.42 -1.43
C TYR A 178 1.85 -20.33 -2.96
N LEU A 179 1.85 -19.12 -3.53
CA LEU A 179 1.81 -18.91 -4.98
C LEU A 179 3.00 -19.54 -5.69
N TYR A 180 4.22 -19.34 -5.18
CA TYR A 180 5.43 -19.84 -5.83
C TYR A 180 5.58 -21.35 -5.72
N HIS A 181 5.13 -21.95 -4.61
CA HIS A 181 5.17 -23.38 -4.42
C HIS A 181 4.07 -24.08 -5.24
N SER A 182 2.81 -23.66 -5.10
CA SER A 182 1.65 -24.36 -5.67
C SER A 182 1.28 -23.90 -7.08
N GLY A 183 1.40 -22.60 -7.39
CA GLY A 183 1.06 -22.03 -8.68
C GLY A 183 2.23 -22.04 -9.66
N PHE A 184 3.26 -21.24 -9.37
CA PHE A 184 4.38 -21.08 -10.30
C PHE A 184 5.36 -22.24 -10.32
N LYS A 185 5.50 -23.01 -9.23
CA LYS A 185 6.50 -24.08 -9.05
C LYS A 185 7.95 -23.60 -9.28
N GLU A 186 8.27 -22.41 -8.78
CA GLU A 186 9.57 -21.74 -8.92
C GLU A 186 10.20 -21.45 -7.55
N PRO A 187 11.53 -21.31 -7.44
CA PRO A 187 12.17 -20.95 -6.18
C PRO A 187 11.78 -19.53 -5.76
N ILE A 188 11.28 -19.41 -4.53
CA ILE A 188 10.83 -18.13 -3.92
C ILE A 188 11.98 -17.13 -3.73
N PHE A 189 13.25 -17.55 -3.73
CA PHE A 189 14.38 -16.64 -3.53
C PHE A 189 14.43 -15.51 -4.56
N ASN A 190 14.13 -15.82 -5.82
CA ASN A 190 14.08 -14.83 -6.90
C ASN A 190 12.94 -13.81 -6.71
N TYR A 191 11.85 -14.25 -6.07
CA TYR A 191 10.74 -13.39 -5.70
C TYR A 191 11.20 -12.35 -4.69
N TRP A 192 11.72 -12.80 -3.55
CA TRP A 192 12.14 -11.92 -2.46
C TRP A 192 13.20 -10.92 -2.89
N LYS A 193 14.20 -11.35 -3.67
CA LYS A 193 15.22 -10.43 -4.21
C LYS A 193 14.60 -9.29 -5.03
N SER A 194 13.66 -9.62 -5.91
CA SER A 194 13.04 -8.62 -6.80
C SER A 194 12.04 -7.75 -6.07
N VAL A 195 11.28 -8.31 -5.14
CA VAL A 195 10.28 -7.59 -4.35
C VAL A 195 10.93 -6.67 -3.32
N THR A 196 11.99 -7.10 -2.62
CA THR A 196 12.76 -6.22 -1.72
C THR A 196 13.34 -5.03 -2.48
N ARG A 197 13.82 -5.23 -3.72
CA ARG A 197 14.23 -4.11 -4.58
C ARG A 197 13.07 -3.16 -4.87
N ASN A 198 11.87 -3.67 -5.16
CA ASN A 198 10.70 -2.81 -5.38
C ASN A 198 10.34 -2.04 -4.11
N TYR A 199 10.34 -2.67 -2.93
CA TYR A 199 10.14 -1.99 -1.65
C TYR A 199 11.14 -0.84 -1.43
N ILE A 200 12.43 -1.08 -1.69
CA ILE A 200 13.48 -0.06 -1.54
C ILE A 200 13.26 1.09 -2.53
N VAL A 201 12.97 0.79 -3.80
CA VAL A 201 12.70 1.82 -4.82
C VAL A 201 11.48 2.66 -4.44
N SER A 202 10.39 2.02 -4.00
CA SER A 202 9.20 2.72 -3.53
C SER A 202 9.50 3.62 -2.33
N LEU A 203 10.27 3.13 -1.35
CA LEU A 203 10.64 3.88 -0.16
C LEU A 203 11.44 5.14 -0.55
N ILE A 204 12.44 4.99 -1.41
CA ILE A 204 13.26 6.11 -1.91
C ILE A 204 12.38 7.10 -2.69
N ALA A 205 11.50 6.58 -3.55
CA ALA A 205 10.58 7.39 -4.35
C ALA A 205 9.54 8.15 -3.50
N ILE A 206 9.29 7.74 -2.26
CA ILE A 206 8.44 8.50 -1.32
C ILE A 206 9.29 9.50 -0.53
N ILE A 207 10.44 9.06 0.02
CA ILE A 207 11.25 9.87 0.93
C ILE A 207 11.88 11.06 0.20
N ILE A 208 12.51 10.85 -0.96
CA ILE A 208 13.23 11.94 -1.67
C ILE A 208 12.27 13.08 -2.04
N PRO A 209 11.12 12.84 -2.73
CA PRO A 209 10.19 13.91 -3.03
C PRO A 209 9.62 14.57 -1.78
N THR A 210 9.39 13.82 -0.70
CA THR A 210 8.91 14.37 0.59
C THR A 210 9.90 15.35 1.20
N CYS A 211 11.20 15.01 1.15
CA CYS A 211 12.25 15.91 1.61
C CYS A 211 12.34 17.16 0.72
N LEU A 212 12.20 17.00 -0.60
CA LEU A 212 12.26 18.12 -1.54
C LEU A 212 11.06 19.07 -1.41
N THR A 213 9.86 18.54 -1.22
CA THR A 213 8.66 19.38 -1.04
C THR A 213 8.71 20.22 0.22
N ARG A 214 9.38 19.75 1.28
CA ARG A 214 9.62 20.54 2.50
C ARG A 214 10.54 21.74 2.28
N LEU A 215 11.32 21.77 1.20
CA LEU A 215 12.17 22.91 0.84
C LEU A 215 11.41 23.99 0.07
N LEU A 216 10.18 23.71 -0.39
CA LEU A 216 9.35 24.71 -1.04
C LEU A 216 8.93 25.77 -0.01
N PRO A 217 9.07 27.07 -0.31
CA PRO A 217 8.66 28.16 0.57
C PRO A 217 7.13 28.38 0.50
N ILE A 218 6.35 27.30 0.64
CA ILE A 218 4.90 27.31 0.57
C ILE A 218 4.40 26.65 1.86
N ASP A 219 3.62 27.40 2.65
CA ASP A 219 2.97 26.85 3.83
C ASP A 219 1.62 26.21 3.43
N PRO A 220 1.48 24.88 3.52
CA PRO A 220 0.24 24.19 3.17
C PRO A 220 -0.89 24.45 4.18
N TYR A 221 -0.60 25.02 5.37
CA TYR A 221 -1.60 25.32 6.40
C TYR A 221 -2.20 26.73 6.28
N GLN A 222 -1.65 27.60 5.43
CA GLN A 222 -2.06 29.00 5.35
C GLN A 222 -3.48 29.18 4.78
N ASN A 223 -3.75 28.66 3.58
CA ASN A 223 -5.04 28.75 2.89
C ASN A 223 -5.26 27.50 2.05
N ILE A 224 -6.51 27.20 1.70
CA ILE A 224 -6.81 26.05 0.83
C ILE A 224 -6.12 26.14 -0.55
N GLY A 225 -5.99 27.35 -1.11
CA GLY A 225 -5.29 27.55 -2.37
C GLY A 225 -3.77 27.31 -2.29
N THR A 226 -3.13 27.57 -1.14
CA THR A 226 -1.71 27.23 -0.96
C THR A 226 -1.52 25.74 -0.74
N TRP A 227 -2.48 25.08 -0.09
CA TRP A 227 -2.54 23.62 -0.01
C TRP A 227 -2.66 22.98 -1.40
N ASP A 228 -3.59 23.46 -2.24
CA ASP A 228 -3.78 22.97 -3.61
C ASP A 228 -2.49 23.11 -4.43
N LEU A 229 -1.85 24.28 -4.37
CA LEU A 229 -0.58 24.54 -5.06
C LEU A 229 0.55 23.62 -4.56
N TYR A 230 0.65 23.44 -3.23
CA TYR A 230 1.63 22.55 -2.61
C TYR A 230 1.41 21.10 -3.05
N ALA A 231 0.15 20.64 -3.11
CA ALA A 231 -0.20 19.30 -3.56
C ALA A 231 0.13 19.08 -5.04
N LEU A 232 -0.18 20.04 -5.91
CA LEU A 232 0.13 19.98 -7.35
C LEU A 232 1.64 19.93 -7.60
N LEU A 233 2.41 20.84 -6.98
CA LEU A 233 3.86 20.87 -7.12
C LEU A 233 4.52 19.62 -6.52
N GLY A 234 4.02 19.17 -5.35
CA GLY A 234 4.52 17.96 -4.72
C GLY A 234 4.29 16.71 -5.57
N MET A 235 3.11 16.57 -6.16
CA MET A 235 2.83 15.46 -7.09
C MET A 235 3.69 15.54 -8.36
N ALA A 236 3.93 16.74 -8.90
CA ALA A 236 4.83 16.91 -10.03
C ALA A 236 6.26 16.45 -9.69
N ILE A 237 6.82 16.89 -8.55
CA ILE A 237 8.14 16.46 -8.06
C ILE A 237 8.17 14.94 -7.86
N TYR A 238 7.12 14.39 -7.26
CA TYR A 238 7.00 12.95 -7.05
C TYR A 238 7.04 12.18 -8.37
N PHE A 239 6.26 12.55 -9.38
CA PHE A 239 6.26 11.84 -10.66
C PHE A 239 7.58 11.96 -11.42
N VAL A 240 8.21 13.15 -11.38
CA VAL A 240 9.53 13.38 -12.01
C VAL A 240 10.60 12.45 -11.42
N ILE A 241 10.52 12.11 -10.13
CA ILE A 241 11.51 11.25 -9.46
C ILE A 241 11.11 9.77 -9.52
N SER A 242 9.85 9.46 -9.27
CA SER A 242 9.35 8.09 -9.18
C SER A 242 9.36 7.39 -10.54
N ILE A 243 8.90 8.03 -11.62
CA ILE A 243 8.83 7.39 -12.95
C ILE A 243 10.22 6.90 -13.40
N PRO A 244 11.28 7.73 -13.44
CA PRO A 244 12.62 7.26 -13.80
C PRO A 244 13.15 6.18 -12.87
N SER A 245 12.93 6.32 -11.55
CA SER A 245 13.39 5.36 -10.55
C SER A 245 12.81 3.96 -10.80
N TYR A 246 11.51 3.86 -11.11
CA TYR A 246 10.89 2.58 -11.45
C TYR A 246 11.35 2.07 -12.83
N CYS A 247 11.52 2.94 -13.83
CA CYS A 247 12.01 2.53 -15.15
C CYS A 247 13.43 1.94 -15.10
N ILE A 248 14.31 2.49 -14.26
CA ILE A 248 15.71 2.08 -14.18
C ILE A 248 15.91 0.86 -13.26
N CYS A 249 15.19 0.81 -12.14
CA CYS A 249 15.48 -0.16 -11.09
C CYS A 249 14.54 -1.38 -11.10
N VAL A 250 13.34 -1.28 -11.67
CA VAL A 250 12.33 -2.34 -11.58
C VAL A 250 12.25 -3.13 -12.89
N LYS A 251 12.53 -4.43 -12.78
CA LYS A 251 12.57 -5.37 -13.92
C LYS A 251 11.27 -5.36 -14.74
N GLY A 252 10.11 -5.41 -14.05
CA GLY A 252 8.80 -5.41 -14.72
C GLY A 252 8.56 -4.16 -15.59
N THR A 253 9.06 -2.99 -15.17
CA THR A 253 8.90 -1.74 -15.93
C THR A 253 9.77 -1.74 -17.18
N LYS A 254 11.00 -2.27 -17.11
CA LYS A 254 11.90 -2.41 -18.27
C LYS A 254 11.31 -3.30 -19.35
N ASP A 255 10.76 -4.44 -18.95
CA ASP A 255 10.16 -5.40 -19.87
C ASP A 255 8.92 -4.81 -20.56
N CYS A 256 8.15 -3.97 -19.86
CA CYS A 256 7.01 -3.23 -20.42
C CYS A 256 7.47 -2.16 -21.42
N LEU A 257 8.43 -1.32 -21.05
CA LEU A 257 8.98 -0.27 -21.93
C LEU A 257 9.60 -0.84 -23.21
N HIS A 258 10.34 -1.95 -23.11
CA HIS A 258 10.92 -2.60 -24.28
C HIS A 258 9.85 -3.08 -25.27
N ARG A 259 8.67 -3.51 -24.80
CA ARG A 259 7.56 -3.87 -25.69
C ARG A 259 6.92 -2.67 -26.36
N PHE A 260 6.84 -1.51 -25.72
CA PHE A 260 6.29 -0.29 -26.33
C PHE A 260 7.24 0.32 -27.36
N ILE A 261 8.56 0.21 -27.16
CA ILE A 261 9.58 0.78 -28.05
C ILE A 261 9.79 -0.10 -29.31
N HIS A 262 9.58 -1.43 -29.20
CA HIS A 262 9.75 -2.38 -30.31
C HIS A 262 8.44 -2.80 -30.99
N LYS A 263 7.37 -2.00 -30.84
CA LYS A 263 6.10 -2.19 -31.55
C LYS A 263 5.92 -1.08 -32.58
#